data_AF-A0AAD9Z281-F1
#
_entry.id   AF-A0AAD9Z281-F1
#
_cell.length_a   1.000
_cell.length_b   1.000
_cell.length_c   1.000
_cell.angle_alpha   90.00
_cell.angle_beta   90.00
_cell.angle_gamma   90.00
#
_symmetry.space_group_name_H-M   'P 1'
#
loop_
_entity.id
_entity.type
_entity.pdbx_description
1 polymer ?
#
loop_
_entity_poly.entity_id
_entity_poly.type
_entity_poly.pdbx_seq_one_letter_code
_entity_poly.pdbx_strand_id
1 'polypeptide(L)'
;MHDLRHFDEKVDSRSRLDSIVDASYIGEPYFQHSEVEMIKSTAVINNGEHTLGDLIRETLDGRLNRRMKKRVESEDYRVCAAHDLAPIFEKGLSIRPKEFEKDKEFVRLVRTSGLKLKDGES
;
A
#
# COMPACT_ATOMS: atom_id res chain seq x y z
N MET A 1 3.27 -4.83 1.09
CA MET A 1 1.98 -5.33 1.64
C MET A 1 1.98 -5.43 3.14
N HIS A 2 3.04 -5.97 3.76
CA HIS A 2 3.16 -6.02 5.22
C HIS A 2 2.79 -4.70 5.91
N ASP A 3 3.37 -3.57 5.49
CA ASP A 3 3.10 -2.30 6.18
C ASP A 3 1.68 -1.78 5.97
N LEU A 4 1.09 -1.97 4.78
CA LEU A 4 -0.32 -1.62 4.52
C LEU A 4 -1.28 -2.40 5.44
N ARG A 5 -0.95 -3.66 5.74
CA ARG A 5 -1.74 -4.53 6.63
C ARG A 5 -1.57 -4.22 8.11
N HIS A 6 -0.45 -3.61 8.50
CA HIS A 6 -0.11 -3.33 9.89
C HIS A 6 -0.03 -1.83 10.17
N PHE A 7 -0.70 -1.01 9.35
CA PHE A 7 -0.65 0.46 9.45
C PHE A 7 -1.02 0.92 10.85
N ASP A 8 -2.06 0.35 11.45
CA ASP A 8 -2.52 0.73 12.80
C ASP A 8 -1.78 -0.04 13.92
N GLU A 9 -1.28 -1.24 13.61
CA GLU A 9 -0.70 -2.16 14.60
C GLU A 9 0.78 -1.88 14.89
N LYS A 10 1.53 -1.31 13.93
CA LYS A 10 2.98 -1.10 14.03
C LYS A 10 3.35 0.35 13.76
N VAL A 11 3.89 1.01 14.78
CA VAL A 11 4.34 2.41 14.71
C VAL A 11 5.33 2.64 13.55
N ASP A 12 6.25 1.70 13.31
CA ASP A 12 7.20 1.80 12.20
C ASP A 12 6.52 1.72 10.83
N SER A 13 5.50 0.85 10.70
CA SER A 13 4.72 0.72 9.47
C SER A 13 3.91 1.99 9.21
N ARG A 14 3.28 2.54 10.26
CA ARG A 14 2.59 3.84 10.20
C ARG A 14 3.54 4.94 9.76
N SER A 15 4.69 5.07 10.42
CA SER A 15 5.66 6.14 10.16
C SER A 15 6.16 6.12 8.71
N ARG A 16 6.46 4.93 8.16
CA ARG A 16 6.88 4.79 6.76
C ARG A 16 5.78 5.11 5.76
N LEU A 17 4.53 4.86 6.09
CA LEU A 17 3.40 5.13 5.20
C LEU A 17 2.94 6.58 5.29
N ASP A 18 3.04 7.20 6.46
CA ASP A 18 2.76 8.63 6.66
C ASP A 18 3.81 9.55 6.01
N SER A 19 5.04 9.06 5.79
CA SER A 19 6.05 9.80 5.03
C SER A 19 5.79 9.84 3.53
N ILE A 20 4.87 9.01 3.01
CA ILE A 20 4.54 8.98 1.59
C ILE A 20 3.46 10.03 1.30
N VAL A 21 3.79 10.98 0.41
CA VAL A 21 2.86 12.03 -0.01
C VAL A 21 1.78 11.50 -0.95
N ASP A 22 2.11 10.51 -1.78
CA ASP A 22 1.20 9.92 -2.77
C ASP A 22 0.21 8.95 -2.10
N ALA A 23 -1.09 9.14 -2.37
CA ALA A 23 -2.19 8.37 -1.77
C ALA A 23 -2.23 6.88 -2.16
N SER A 24 -1.43 6.45 -3.15
CA SER A 24 -1.24 5.04 -3.50
C SER A 24 -0.24 4.31 -2.60
N TYR A 25 0.48 5.03 -1.71
CA TYR A 25 1.44 4.47 -0.75
C TYR A 25 2.58 3.63 -1.36
N ILE A 26 2.86 3.82 -2.65
CA ILE A 26 3.96 3.13 -3.36
C ILE A 26 5.07 4.09 -3.75
N GLY A 27 5.28 5.18 -3.00
CA GLY A 27 6.42 6.09 -3.18
C GLY A 27 7.63 5.73 -2.32
N GLU A 28 8.59 6.64 -2.26
CA GLU A 28 9.74 6.51 -1.35
C GLU A 28 9.27 6.40 0.11
N PRO A 29 9.90 5.56 0.95
CA PRO A 29 11.17 4.86 0.70
C PRO A 29 11.05 3.49 0.02
N TYR A 30 9.85 3.07 -0.41
CA TYR A 30 9.65 1.72 -0.96
C TYR A 30 10.05 1.61 -2.43
N PHE A 31 9.70 2.62 -3.22
CA PHE A 31 9.93 2.64 -4.65
C PHE A 31 10.30 4.05 -5.10
N GLN A 32 11.29 4.13 -5.98
CA GLN A 32 11.64 5.36 -6.67
C GLN A 32 10.57 5.72 -7.69
N HIS A 33 10.50 6.99 -8.08
CA HIS A 33 9.47 7.50 -8.99
C HIS A 33 9.33 6.67 -10.28
N SER A 34 10.44 6.27 -10.92
CA SER A 34 10.41 5.43 -12.12
C SER A 34 9.82 4.03 -11.87
N GLU A 35 10.06 3.46 -10.69
CA GLU A 35 9.51 2.17 -10.30
C GLU A 35 8.01 2.30 -10.03
N VAL A 36 7.57 3.41 -9.42
CA VAL A 36 6.15 3.71 -9.21
C VAL A 36 5.40 3.71 -10.54
N GLU A 37 5.93 4.41 -11.56
CA GLU A 37 5.30 4.49 -12.88
C GLU A 37 5.22 3.12 -13.57
N MET A 38 6.26 2.29 -13.43
CA MET A 38 6.28 0.93 -13.96
C MET A 38 5.25 0.03 -13.27
N ILE A 39 5.17 0.10 -11.93
CA ILE A 39 4.19 -0.65 -11.14
C ILE A 39 2.77 -0.23 -11.51
N LYS A 40 2.50 1.09 -11.58
CA LYS A 40 1.18 1.62 -11.96
C LYS A 40 0.79 1.18 -13.38
N SER A 41 1.75 1.08 -14.30
CA SER A 41 1.52 0.65 -15.68
C SER A 41 1.38 -0.87 -15.87
N THR A 42 1.54 -1.67 -14.82
CA THR A 42 1.44 -3.14 -14.90
C THR A 42 0.01 -3.57 -15.24
N ALA A 43 -0.15 -4.36 -16.29
CA ALA A 43 -1.42 -4.95 -16.71
C ALA A 43 -1.89 -6.04 -15.73
N VAL A 44 -3.11 -5.95 -15.21
CA VAL A 44 -3.58 -6.79 -14.07
C VAL A 44 -4.95 -7.42 -14.24
N ILE A 45 -5.80 -6.93 -15.16
CA ILE A 45 -7.14 -7.49 -15.43
C ILE A 45 -7.42 -7.48 -16.96
N ASN A 46 -8.25 -8.42 -17.44
CA ASN A 46 -8.78 -8.51 -18.81
C ASN A 46 -7.73 -8.39 -19.92
N ASN A 47 -6.74 -9.29 -19.99
CA ASN A 47 -5.72 -9.30 -21.06
C ASN A 47 -4.99 -7.96 -21.29
N GLY A 48 -4.88 -7.11 -20.27
CA GLY A 48 -4.17 -5.82 -20.35
C GLY A 48 -5.05 -4.61 -20.64
N GLU A 49 -6.37 -4.73 -20.53
CA GLU A 49 -7.31 -3.60 -20.65
C GLU A 49 -7.23 -2.64 -19.45
N HIS A 50 -6.84 -3.14 -18.26
CA HIS A 50 -6.69 -2.32 -17.06
C HIS A 50 -5.30 -2.45 -16.45
N THR A 51 -4.75 -1.30 -16.05
CA THR A 51 -3.50 -1.22 -15.31
C THR A 51 -3.72 -1.25 -13.81
N LEU A 52 -2.68 -1.54 -13.04
CA LEU A 52 -2.73 -1.50 -11.58
C LEU A 52 -3.02 -0.08 -11.08
N GLY A 53 -2.51 0.93 -11.78
CA GLY A 53 -2.81 2.33 -11.52
C GLY A 53 -4.31 2.65 -11.65
N ASP A 54 -4.98 2.08 -12.65
CA ASP A 54 -6.43 2.25 -12.84
C ASP A 54 -7.21 1.64 -11.67
N LEU A 55 -6.86 0.44 -11.23
CA LEU A 55 -7.51 -0.21 -10.09
C LEU A 55 -7.30 0.53 -8.77
N ILE A 56 -6.09 1.03 -8.53
CA ILE A 56 -5.79 1.86 -7.37
C ILE A 56 -6.67 3.11 -7.40
N ARG A 57 -6.73 3.80 -8.56
CA ARG A 57 -7.54 5.00 -8.74
C ARG A 57 -9.02 4.73 -8.53
N GLU A 58 -9.59 3.72 -9.19
CA GLU A 58 -10.99 3.31 -9.06
C GLU A 58 -11.37 2.99 -7.61
N THR A 59 -10.47 2.36 -6.86
CA THR A 59 -10.70 2.05 -5.44
C THR A 59 -10.72 3.32 -4.60
N LEU A 60 -9.74 4.21 -4.80
CA LEU A 60 -9.67 5.47 -4.07
C LEU A 60 -10.86 6.38 -4.42
N ASP A 61 -11.25 6.44 -5.69
CA ASP A 61 -12.39 7.21 -6.19
C ASP A 61 -13.73 6.64 -5.74
N GLY A 62 -13.91 5.31 -5.79
CA GLY A 62 -15.07 4.62 -5.22
C GLY A 62 -15.25 4.94 -3.74
N ARG A 63 -14.14 5.13 -3.02
CA ARG A 63 -14.16 5.57 -1.62
C ARG A 63 -14.39 7.06 -1.44
N LEU A 64 -13.88 7.93 -2.31
CA LEU A 64 -14.28 9.35 -2.34
C LEU A 64 -15.80 9.49 -2.55
N ASN A 65 -16.36 8.71 -3.48
CA ASN A 65 -17.79 8.70 -3.76
C ASN A 65 -18.62 8.11 -2.60
N ARG A 66 -18.12 7.07 -1.92
CA ARG A 66 -18.74 6.55 -0.69
C ARG A 66 -18.72 7.58 0.44
N ARG A 67 -17.68 8.43 0.51
CA ARG A 67 -17.55 9.55 1.47
C ARG A 67 -18.51 10.70 1.17
N MET A 68 -18.76 11.04 -0.10
CA MET A 68 -19.81 12.01 -0.43
C MET A 68 -21.19 11.56 0.09
N LYS A 69 -21.40 10.24 0.15
CA LYS A 69 -22.63 9.61 0.65
C LYS A 69 -22.66 9.42 2.18
N LYS A 70 -21.50 9.40 2.85
CA LYS A 70 -21.34 9.26 4.32
C LYS A 70 -20.48 10.41 4.85
N ARG A 71 -21.07 11.58 5.03
CA ARG A 71 -20.48 12.60 5.89
C ARG A 71 -20.58 12.09 7.33
N VAL A 72 -19.51 12.24 8.11
CA VAL A 72 -19.39 11.94 9.55
C VAL A 72 -19.07 10.47 9.86
N GLU A 73 -18.13 10.23 10.79
CA GLU A 73 -17.83 8.97 11.52
C GLU A 73 -16.52 8.18 11.24
N SER A 74 -15.43 8.77 10.75
CA SER A 74 -14.10 8.17 11.03
C SER A 74 -12.97 9.19 10.92
N GLU A 75 -12.16 9.27 11.98
CA GLU A 75 -11.11 10.29 12.15
C GLU A 75 -9.78 9.93 11.47
N ASP A 76 -9.56 8.68 11.04
CA ASP A 76 -8.28 8.26 10.45
C ASP A 76 -8.45 7.59 9.06
N TYR A 77 -8.81 8.40 8.08
CA TYR A 77 -9.06 7.98 6.69
C TYR A 77 -7.87 7.25 6.03
N ARG A 78 -6.64 7.57 6.46
CA ARG A 78 -5.40 6.96 5.95
C ARG A 78 -5.30 5.48 6.29
N VAL A 79 -5.68 5.12 7.52
CA VAL A 79 -5.70 3.73 8.01
C VAL A 79 -6.58 2.87 7.09
N CYS A 80 -7.82 3.29 6.85
CA CYS A 80 -8.71 2.54 5.97
C CYS A 80 -8.15 2.45 4.53
N ALA A 81 -7.51 3.50 4.02
CA ALA A 81 -6.94 3.51 2.67
C ALA A 81 -5.80 2.52 2.51
N ALA A 82 -4.89 2.46 3.48
CA ALA A 82 -3.82 1.48 3.48
C ALA A 82 -4.36 0.04 3.48
N HIS A 83 -5.32 -0.26 4.36
CA HIS A 83 -5.93 -1.60 4.45
C HIS A 83 -6.68 -2.01 3.18
N ASP A 84 -7.43 -1.10 2.55
CA ASP A 84 -8.19 -1.40 1.32
C ASP A 84 -7.27 -1.58 0.11
N LEU A 85 -6.12 -0.89 0.09
CA LEU A 85 -5.15 -1.00 -1.00
C LEU A 85 -4.35 -2.30 -0.95
N ALA A 86 -4.08 -2.86 0.23
CA ALA A 86 -3.34 -4.12 0.39
C ALA A 86 -3.85 -5.26 -0.52
N PRO A 87 -5.14 -5.64 -0.51
CA PRO A 87 -5.65 -6.72 -1.37
C PRO A 87 -5.56 -6.41 -2.87
N ILE A 88 -5.60 -5.14 -3.28
CA ILE A 88 -5.51 -4.73 -4.69
C ILE A 88 -4.10 -4.97 -5.20
N PHE A 89 -3.11 -4.50 -4.45
CA PHE A 89 -1.72 -4.75 -4.78
C PHE A 89 -1.38 -6.24 -4.74
N GLU A 90 -1.92 -6.99 -3.78
CA GLU A 90 -1.67 -8.42 -3.72
C GLU A 90 -2.22 -9.14 -4.94
N LYS A 91 -3.44 -8.81 -5.36
CA LYS A 91 -4.02 -9.35 -6.57
C LYS A 91 -3.24 -8.92 -7.81
N GLY A 92 -2.92 -7.63 -7.93
CA GLY A 92 -2.22 -7.09 -9.09
C GLY A 92 -0.80 -7.63 -9.25
N LEU A 93 -0.10 -7.86 -8.14
CA LEU A 93 1.27 -8.39 -8.13
C LEU A 93 1.29 -9.92 -7.96
N SER A 94 0.14 -10.59 -8.01
CA SER A 94 0.00 -12.05 -7.81
C SER A 94 0.64 -12.57 -6.50
N ILE A 95 0.58 -11.76 -5.44
CA ILE A 95 1.06 -12.09 -4.10
C ILE A 95 -0.03 -12.86 -3.36
N ARG A 96 0.32 -14.01 -2.78
CA ARG A 96 -0.59 -14.81 -1.92
C ARG A 96 -0.32 -14.51 -0.45
N PRO A 97 -1.14 -13.68 0.23
CA PRO A 97 -0.80 -13.11 1.54
C PRO A 97 -0.62 -14.17 2.62
N LYS A 98 -1.48 -15.21 2.58
CA LYS A 98 -1.46 -16.34 3.50
C LYS A 98 -0.18 -17.17 3.44
N GLU A 99 0.58 -17.10 2.35
CA GLU A 99 1.87 -17.77 2.23
C GLU A 99 2.96 -16.97 2.94
N PHE A 100 2.96 -15.65 2.78
CA PHE A 100 3.96 -14.76 3.39
C PHE A 100 3.78 -14.57 4.90
N GLU A 101 2.53 -14.56 5.40
CA GLU A 101 2.26 -14.41 6.84
C GLU A 101 2.75 -15.62 7.66
N LYS A 102 2.80 -16.80 7.06
CA LYS A 102 3.26 -18.04 7.71
C LYS A 102 4.75 -18.31 7.47
N ASP A 103 5.36 -17.57 6.57
CA ASP A 103 6.79 -17.68 6.25
C ASP A 103 7.62 -16.97 7.34
N LYS A 104 8.13 -17.78 8.27
CA LYS A 104 8.98 -17.30 9.37
C LYS A 104 10.28 -16.67 8.87
N GLU A 105 10.81 -17.11 7.73
CA GLU A 105 12.02 -16.54 7.14
C GLU A 105 11.73 -15.17 6.55
N PHE A 106 10.62 -15.01 5.85
CA PHE A 106 10.16 -13.69 5.38
C PHE A 106 9.97 -12.71 6.54
N VAL A 107 9.26 -13.11 7.60
CA VAL A 107 9.04 -12.26 8.78
C VAL A 107 10.36 -11.91 9.46
N ARG A 108 11.29 -12.87 9.56
CA ARG A 108 12.63 -12.63 10.10
C ARG A 108 13.39 -11.61 9.25
N LEU A 109 13.40 -11.77 7.93
CA LEU A 109 14.07 -10.87 6.99
C LEU A 109 13.50 -9.45 7.05
N VAL A 110 12.17 -9.30 7.10
CA VAL A 110 11.53 -7.99 7.28
C VAL A 110 11.96 -7.33 8.59
N ARG A 111 12.11 -8.11 9.67
CA ARG A 111 12.58 -7.57 10.96
C ARG A 111 14.06 -7.21 10.98
N THR A 112 14.93 -8.01 10.36
CA THR A 112 16.38 -7.82 10.41
C THR A 112 16.89 -6.85 9.35
N SER A 113 16.24 -6.83 8.19
CA SER A 113 16.72 -6.18 6.98
C SER A 113 15.66 -5.28 6.32
N GLY A 114 14.51 -5.09 6.98
CA GLY A 114 13.45 -4.21 6.48
C GLY A 114 13.87 -2.74 6.46
N LEU A 115 13.10 -1.95 5.71
CA LEU A 115 13.31 -0.51 5.58
C LEU A 115 13.22 0.16 6.95
N LYS A 116 14.35 0.69 7.40
CA LYS A 116 14.42 1.63 8.51
C LYS A 116 14.30 3.02 7.90
N LEU A 117 13.34 3.82 8.35
CA LEU A 117 13.41 5.25 8.13
C LEU A 117 14.72 5.72 8.74
N LYS A 118 15.62 6.28 7.94
CA LYS A 118 16.73 7.02 8.52
C LYS A 118 16.11 8.21 9.23
N ASP A 119 16.36 8.35 10.54
CA ASP A 119 16.17 9.64 11.21
C ASP A 119 16.92 10.67 10.37
N GLY A 120 16.23 11.73 9.96
CA GLY A 120 16.76 12.71 9.03
C GLY A 120 18.16 13.16 9.44
N GLU A 121 19.17 12.81 8.65
CA GLU A 121 20.49 13.39 8.79
C GLU A 121 20.45 14.79 8.19
N SER A 122 20.27 15.76 9.09
CA SER A 122 20.61 17.21 9.04
C SER A 122 19.94 18.09 7.97
#